data_AF-A0A8T5TA75-F1
#
_entry.id   AF-A0A8T5TA75-F1
#
_cell.length_a   1.000
_cell.length_b   1.000
_cell.length_c   1.000
_cell.angle_alpha   90.00
_cell.angle_beta   90.00
_cell.angle_gamma   90.00
#
_symmetry.space_group_name_H-M   'P 1'
#
loop_
_entity.id
_entity.type
_entity.pdbx_description
1 polymer ?
#
loop_
_entity_poly.entity_id
_entity_poly.type
_entity_poly.pdbx_seq_one_letter_code
_entity_poly.pdbx_strand_id
1 'polypeptide(L)'
;MTNHLKEFELNNDSTKISYKEGESLELSNDFNFFHNKNKFRKELNKLQFLFRDYTGDSLVASGIRDSYLKEDISEDFLIIFFATNDTVKDATKFIEPKKNLSFEAGYYYLESTSNYILLLSKDMAGLITGINTLASIFTQAFEHYLKVNNPEEYVKIRPFEIYSN
;
A
#
# COMPACT_ATOMS: atom_id res chain seq x y z
N MET A 1 -6.51 -9.53 22.97
CA MET A 1 -5.79 -10.21 21.86
C MET A 1 -5.87 -9.29 20.66
N THR A 2 -4.81 -9.16 19.86
CA THR A 2 -4.86 -8.36 18.63
C THR A 2 -5.67 -9.12 17.58
N ASN A 3 -6.82 -8.56 17.17
CA ASN A 3 -7.75 -9.19 16.21
C ASN A 3 -7.36 -8.95 14.73
N HIS A 4 -6.11 -8.57 14.47
CA HIS A 4 -5.59 -8.48 13.11
C HIS A 4 -4.86 -9.78 12.72
N LEU A 5 -4.83 -10.05 11.41
CA LEU A 5 -4.09 -11.16 10.85
C LEU A 5 -2.60 -11.01 11.19
N LYS A 6 -2.00 -12.04 11.80
CA LYS A 6 -0.61 -11.98 12.29
C LYS A 6 0.43 -12.06 11.17
N GLU A 7 0.13 -12.85 10.14
CA GLU A 7 1.02 -13.16 9.03
C GLU A 7 0.24 -13.22 7.71
N PHE A 8 0.83 -12.68 6.65
CA PHE A 8 0.33 -12.74 5.28
C PHE A 8 1.04 -13.85 4.51
N GLU A 9 0.27 -14.66 3.79
CA GLU A 9 0.78 -15.67 2.87
C GLU A 9 1.01 -15.04 1.50
N LEU A 10 2.27 -14.92 1.09
CA LEU A 10 2.65 -14.34 -0.21
C LEU A 10 3.05 -15.46 -1.17
N ASN A 11 2.43 -15.51 -2.35
CA ASN A 11 2.63 -16.56 -3.35
C ASN A 11 3.97 -16.48 -4.12
N ASN A 12 4.89 -15.59 -3.71
CA ASN A 12 6.10 -15.30 -4.48
C ASN A 12 7.35 -15.58 -3.63
N ASP A 13 8.06 -16.65 -3.95
CA ASP A 13 9.17 -17.22 -3.15
C ASP A 13 10.33 -16.22 -2.90
N SER A 14 10.48 -15.21 -3.76
CA SER A 14 11.54 -14.19 -3.62
C SER A 14 11.15 -13.00 -2.74
N THR A 15 9.88 -12.92 -2.33
CA THR A 15 9.34 -11.80 -1.56
C THR A 15 9.43 -12.08 -0.06
N LYS A 16 10.28 -11.35 0.67
CA LYS A 16 10.37 -11.44 2.13
C LYS A 16 9.60 -10.32 2.80
N ILE A 17 8.72 -10.68 3.73
CA ILE A 17 8.02 -9.74 4.61
C ILE A 17 8.71 -9.64 5.97
N SER A 18 8.95 -8.42 6.42
CA SER A 18 9.46 -8.10 7.76
C SER A 18 8.36 -7.37 8.52
N TYR A 19 7.76 -8.02 9.51
CA TYR A 19 6.80 -7.35 10.40
C TYR A 19 7.52 -6.42 11.37
N LYS A 20 6.92 -5.26 11.62
CA LYS A 20 7.44 -4.28 12.58
C LYS A 20 6.56 -4.24 13.83
N GLU A 21 7.18 -3.84 14.94
CA GLU A 21 6.46 -3.46 16.15
C GLU A 21 5.80 -2.10 15.95
N GLY A 22 4.59 -1.92 16.47
CA GLY A 22 3.82 -0.68 16.34
C GLY A 22 2.32 -0.90 16.24
N GLU A 23 1.58 0.21 16.17
CA GLU A 23 0.13 0.18 15.99
C GLU A 23 -0.24 -0.28 14.57
N SER A 24 -1.35 -1.02 14.47
CA SER A 24 -1.89 -1.43 13.17
C SER A 24 -2.45 -0.24 12.41
N LEU A 25 -2.40 -0.32 11.07
CA LEU A 25 -3.21 0.54 10.22
C LEU A 25 -4.67 0.14 10.40
N GLU A 26 -5.51 1.06 10.84
CA GLU A 26 -6.95 0.86 10.93
C GLU A 26 -7.62 1.46 9.69
N LEU A 27 -8.24 0.63 8.87
CA LEU A 27 -8.88 1.09 7.64
C LEU A 27 -10.15 1.88 7.98
N SER A 28 -10.28 3.06 7.35
CA SER A 28 -11.46 3.91 7.43
C SER A 28 -11.88 4.38 6.04
N ASN A 29 -13.08 4.98 5.95
CA ASN A 29 -13.62 5.53 4.71
C ASN A 29 -12.87 6.77 4.20
N ASP A 30 -11.92 7.32 4.98
CA ASP A 30 -11.12 8.48 4.59
C ASP A 30 -9.89 8.10 3.76
N PHE A 31 -9.55 6.80 3.70
CA PHE A 31 -8.42 6.31 2.93
C PHE A 31 -8.70 6.35 1.42
N ASN A 32 -7.67 6.72 0.66
CA ASN A 32 -7.70 6.75 -0.79
C ASN A 32 -6.37 6.26 -1.37
N PHE A 33 -6.40 5.87 -2.64
CA PHE A 33 -5.18 5.63 -3.39
C PHE A 33 -4.69 6.94 -4.02
N PHE A 34 -3.40 7.20 -3.86
CA PHE A 34 -2.70 8.32 -4.46
C PHE A 34 -1.58 7.80 -5.36
N HIS A 35 -1.38 8.43 -6.51
CA HIS A 35 -0.33 8.07 -7.46
C HIS A 35 0.43 9.28 -7.98
N ASN A 36 1.71 9.13 -8.30
CA ASN A 36 2.49 10.23 -8.87
C ASN A 36 2.42 10.34 -10.40
N LYS A 37 2.06 9.27 -11.14
CA LYS A 37 1.96 9.32 -12.61
C LYS A 37 0.64 8.76 -13.13
N ASN A 38 0.04 9.46 -14.09
CA ASN A 38 -1.22 9.04 -14.72
C ASN A 38 -1.10 7.74 -15.53
N LYS A 39 0.10 7.40 -16.03
CA LYS A 39 0.33 6.27 -16.94
C LYS A 39 -0.09 4.92 -16.36
N PHE A 40 -0.05 4.77 -15.03
CA PHE A 40 -0.38 3.51 -14.35
C PHE A 40 -1.65 3.59 -13.50
N ARG A 41 -2.42 4.68 -13.62
CA ARG A 41 -3.67 4.86 -12.88
C ARG A 41 -4.65 3.70 -13.08
N LYS A 42 -4.70 3.12 -14.29
CA LYS A 42 -5.59 1.99 -14.60
C LYS A 42 -5.24 0.71 -13.84
N GLU A 43 -3.97 0.54 -13.45
CA GLU A 43 -3.55 -0.63 -12.66
C GLU A 43 -4.15 -0.61 -11.25
N LEU A 44 -4.49 0.58 -10.73
CA LEU A 44 -5.17 0.75 -9.45
C LEU A 44 -6.63 0.27 -9.47
N ASN A 45 -7.26 0.13 -10.64
CA ASN A 45 -8.64 -0.34 -10.74
C ASN A 45 -8.82 -1.68 -10.02
N LYS A 46 -7.80 -2.56 -10.05
CA LYS A 46 -7.82 -3.83 -9.33
C LYS A 46 -8.01 -3.63 -7.83
N LEU A 47 -7.27 -2.70 -7.23
CA LEU A 47 -7.37 -2.40 -5.81
C LEU A 47 -8.68 -1.67 -5.49
N GLN A 48 -9.12 -0.75 -6.34
CA GLN A 48 -10.37 -0.02 -6.16
C GLN A 48 -11.60 -0.96 -6.20
N PHE A 49 -11.62 -1.90 -7.15
CA PHE A 49 -12.69 -2.90 -7.23
C PHE A 49 -12.64 -3.90 -6.07
N LEU A 50 -11.44 -4.28 -5.62
CA LEU A 50 -11.29 -5.11 -4.42
C LEU A 50 -11.99 -4.45 -3.22
N PHE A 51 -11.74 -3.16 -2.98
CA PHE A 51 -12.42 -2.44 -1.89
C PHE A 51 -13.93 -2.37 -2.09
N ARG A 52 -14.40 -2.11 -3.32
CA ARG A 52 -15.85 -2.12 -3.61
C ARG A 52 -16.49 -3.46 -3.28
N ASP A 53 -15.83 -4.56 -3.61
CA ASP A 53 -16.38 -5.90 -3.41
C ASP A 53 -16.51 -6.26 -1.92
N TYR A 54 -15.69 -5.66 -1.04
CA TYR A 54 -15.76 -5.87 0.42
C TYR A 54 -16.54 -4.79 1.19
N THR A 55 -16.52 -3.54 0.73
CA THR A 55 -17.07 -2.37 1.46
C THR A 55 -18.32 -1.79 0.83
N GLY A 56 -18.65 -2.19 -0.41
CA GLY A 56 -19.73 -1.60 -1.21
C GLY A 56 -19.31 -0.37 -2.01
N ASP A 57 -18.21 0.31 -1.63
CA ASP A 57 -17.75 1.54 -2.24
C ASP A 57 -16.38 1.40 -2.91
N SER A 58 -16.24 1.95 -4.11
CA SER A 58 -14.95 2.03 -4.78
C SER A 58 -14.15 3.20 -4.24
N LEU A 59 -12.96 2.93 -3.74
CA LEU A 59 -12.03 4.00 -3.36
C LEU A 59 -11.60 4.84 -4.55
N VAL A 60 -11.24 6.10 -4.30
CA VAL A 60 -10.75 7.01 -5.33
C VAL A 60 -9.25 6.80 -5.54
N ALA A 61 -8.82 6.88 -6.80
CA ALA A 61 -7.43 6.98 -7.21
C ALA A 61 -7.15 8.42 -7.69
N SER A 62 -6.38 9.16 -6.88
CA SER A 62 -6.06 10.58 -7.05
C SER A 62 -4.58 10.82 -7.37
N GLY A 63 -4.27 11.88 -8.09
CA GLY A 63 -2.88 12.32 -8.26
C GLY A 63 -2.31 12.92 -6.97
N ILE A 64 -1.06 12.62 -6.63
CA ILE A 64 -0.31 13.36 -5.60
C ILE A 64 -0.04 14.76 -6.15
N ARG A 65 -0.28 15.80 -5.35
CA ARG A 65 0.02 17.18 -5.76
C ARG A 65 1.52 17.38 -5.82
N ASP A 66 2.00 18.12 -6.82
CA ASP A 66 3.43 18.43 -6.99
C ASP A 66 4.03 19.10 -5.74
N SER A 67 3.24 19.88 -4.99
CA SER A 67 3.70 20.51 -3.74
C SER A 67 3.93 19.54 -2.58
N TYR A 68 3.49 18.27 -2.68
CA TYR A 68 3.63 17.26 -1.62
C TYR A 68 4.77 16.27 -1.92
N LEU A 69 5.25 16.25 -3.17
CA LEU A 69 6.23 15.30 -3.66
C LEU A 69 7.34 16.04 -4.41
N LYS A 70 8.56 15.98 -3.89
CA LYS A 70 9.72 16.55 -4.61
C LYS A 70 9.85 15.94 -6.01
N GLU A 71 10.26 16.78 -6.95
CA GLU A 71 10.41 16.42 -8.36
C GLU A 71 11.38 15.25 -8.55
N ASP A 72 12.52 15.27 -7.88
CA ASP A 72 13.54 14.20 -7.94
C ASP A 72 12.97 12.83 -7.55
N ILE A 73 12.18 12.76 -6.46
CA ILE A 73 11.46 11.55 -6.06
C ILE A 73 10.46 11.11 -7.12
N SER A 74 9.70 12.06 -7.65
CA SER A 74 8.65 11.78 -8.63
C SER A 74 9.24 11.24 -9.93
N GLU A 75 10.43 11.69 -10.33
CA GLU A 75 11.14 11.20 -11.50
C GLU A 75 11.71 9.79 -11.31
N ASP A 76 12.33 9.54 -10.16
CA ASP A 76 13.02 8.27 -9.86
C ASP A 76 12.06 7.09 -9.66
N PHE A 77 10.85 7.34 -9.19
CA PHE A 77 9.93 6.29 -8.76
C PHE A 77 8.54 6.35 -9.39
N LEU A 78 7.94 5.18 -9.56
CA LEU A 78 6.49 4.99 -9.63
C LEU A 78 5.98 4.73 -8.21
N ILE A 79 5.04 5.57 -7.79
CA ILE A 79 4.64 5.68 -6.39
C ILE A 79 3.13 5.46 -6.29
N ILE A 80 2.74 4.58 -5.37
CA ILE A 80 1.37 4.47 -4.89
C ILE A 80 1.37 4.67 -3.37
N PHE A 81 0.52 5.58 -2.90
CA PHE A 81 0.21 5.78 -1.49
C PHE A 81 -1.21 5.37 -1.22
N PHE A 82 -1.43 4.52 -0.24
CA PHE A 82 -2.74 4.27 0.35
C PHE A 82 -2.77 4.94 1.71
N ALA A 83 -3.46 6.07 1.79
CA ALA A 83 -3.41 6.97 2.93
C ALA A 83 -4.64 7.87 2.99
N THR A 84 -4.76 8.70 4.03
CA THR A 84 -5.74 9.79 4.06
C THR A 84 -5.23 11.03 3.31
N ASN A 85 -6.13 11.98 3.03
CA ASN A 85 -5.78 13.27 2.42
C ASN A 85 -4.81 14.12 3.26
N ASP A 86 -4.79 13.93 4.59
CA ASP A 86 -3.87 14.65 5.46
C ASP A 86 -2.50 14.00 5.47
N THR A 87 -2.43 12.67 5.57
CA THR A 87 -1.16 11.93 5.56
C THR A 87 -0.40 12.15 4.25
N VAL A 88 -1.06 12.14 3.09
CA VAL A 88 -0.38 12.28 1.79
C VAL A 88 0.33 13.63 1.60
N LYS A 89 -0.04 14.67 2.36
CA LYS A 89 0.64 15.99 2.31
C LYS A 89 2.13 15.89 2.65
N ASP A 90 2.50 14.89 3.44
CA ASP A 90 3.85 14.61 3.88
C ASP A 90 4.55 13.51 3.05
N ALA A 91 4.04 13.14 1.86
CA ALA A 91 4.54 12.04 1.04
C ALA A 91 6.08 12.06 0.86
N THR A 92 6.66 13.23 0.59
CA THR A 92 8.13 13.39 0.50
C THR A 92 8.85 12.85 1.74
N LYS A 93 8.38 13.16 2.96
CA LYS A 93 9.04 12.77 4.21
C LYS A 93 9.09 11.26 4.39
N PHE A 94 8.09 10.54 3.88
CA PHE A 94 7.99 9.09 3.98
C PHE A 94 8.87 8.38 2.94
N ILE A 95 9.05 8.98 1.75
CA ILE A 95 9.81 8.37 0.66
C ILE A 95 11.30 8.72 0.73
N GLU A 96 11.65 9.93 1.17
CA GLU A 96 13.04 10.41 1.22
C GLU A 96 14.02 9.42 1.87
N PRO A 97 13.71 8.78 3.02
CA PRO A 97 14.60 7.81 3.65
C PRO A 97 14.85 6.55 2.81
N LYS A 98 14.01 6.30 1.79
CA LYS A 98 14.03 5.11 0.94
C LYS A 98 14.63 5.37 -0.45
N LYS A 99 15.05 6.62 -0.75
CA LYS A 99 15.67 6.99 -2.04
C LYS A 99 16.88 6.14 -2.41
N ASN A 100 17.68 5.76 -1.41
CA ASN A 100 18.92 5.00 -1.62
C ASN A 100 18.70 3.49 -1.76
N LEU A 101 17.45 3.01 -1.76
CA LEU A 101 17.17 1.59 -2.01
C LEU A 101 17.51 1.25 -3.47
N SER A 102 18.26 0.15 -3.64
CA SER A 102 18.72 -0.31 -4.95
C SER A 102 17.69 -1.19 -5.64
N PHE A 103 16.70 -0.58 -6.30
CA PHE A 103 15.74 -1.32 -7.11
C PHE A 103 16.36 -1.78 -8.43
N GLU A 104 16.38 -3.09 -8.65
CA GLU A 104 16.55 -3.66 -9.99
C GLU A 104 15.23 -3.61 -10.77
N ALA A 105 15.29 -3.91 -12.06
CA ALA A 105 14.09 -3.96 -12.89
C ALA A 105 13.12 -5.04 -12.37
N GLY A 106 11.83 -4.71 -12.30
CA GLY A 106 10.82 -5.61 -11.74
C GLY A 106 10.74 -5.62 -10.21
N TYR A 107 11.62 -4.93 -9.48
CA TYR A 107 11.58 -4.89 -8.02
C TYR A 107 10.63 -3.81 -7.50
N TYR A 108 10.09 -4.06 -6.31
CA TYR A 108 9.26 -3.11 -5.57
C TYR A 108 9.53 -3.17 -4.07
N TYR A 109 9.13 -2.09 -3.41
CA TYR A 109 9.15 -1.94 -1.96
C TYR A 109 7.74 -1.62 -1.50
N LEU A 110 7.25 -2.36 -0.50
CA LEU A 110 6.05 -2.01 0.24
C LEU A 110 6.39 -1.70 1.68
N GLU A 111 5.74 -0.69 2.24
CA GLU A 111 5.80 -0.37 3.67
C GLU A 111 4.39 -0.09 4.17
N SER A 112 4.03 -0.70 5.29
CA SER A 112 2.81 -0.40 6.02
C SER A 112 3.17 0.15 7.40
N THR A 113 2.58 1.28 7.76
CA THR A 113 2.65 1.90 9.08
C THR A 113 1.23 2.05 9.64
N SER A 114 1.07 2.61 10.84
CA SER A 114 -0.26 2.95 11.37
C SER A 114 -1.01 4.03 10.57
N ASN A 115 -0.34 4.72 9.64
CA ASN A 115 -0.90 5.88 8.92
C ASN A 115 -1.05 5.68 7.41
N TYR A 116 -0.26 4.78 6.80
CA TYR A 116 -0.24 4.60 5.36
C TYR A 116 0.28 3.23 4.94
N ILE A 117 -0.01 2.86 3.68
CA ILE A 117 0.77 1.88 2.93
C ILE A 117 1.42 2.59 1.73
N LEU A 118 2.72 2.38 1.55
CA LEU A 118 3.54 2.95 0.47
C LEU A 118 4.03 1.82 -0.43
N LEU A 119 3.87 1.99 -1.74
CA LEU A 119 4.47 1.15 -2.79
C LEU A 119 5.41 2.00 -3.65
N LEU A 120 6.67 1.59 -3.72
CA LEU A 120 7.70 2.17 -4.57
C LEU A 120 8.22 1.15 -5.58
N SER A 121 8.47 1.58 -6.81
CA SER A 121 9.14 0.79 -7.85
C SER A 121 9.79 1.73 -8.87
N LYS A 122 10.80 1.26 -9.61
CA LYS A 122 11.43 2.05 -10.70
C LYS A 122 10.77 1.86 -12.05
N ASP A 123 10.03 0.78 -12.23
CA ASP A 123 9.40 0.44 -13.50
C ASP A 123 8.00 -0.17 -13.32
N MET A 124 7.31 -0.33 -14.45
CA MET A 124 5.96 -0.88 -14.48
C MET A 124 5.88 -2.34 -14.04
N ALA A 125 6.93 -3.13 -14.26
CA ALA A 125 6.94 -4.54 -13.88
C ALA A 125 6.93 -4.69 -12.35
N GLY A 126 7.77 -3.90 -11.67
CA GLY A 126 7.80 -3.81 -10.21
C GLY A 126 6.50 -3.26 -9.67
N LEU A 127 5.97 -2.20 -10.27
CA LEU A 127 4.68 -1.63 -9.87
C LEU A 127 3.54 -2.65 -9.93
N ILE A 128 3.39 -3.36 -11.06
CA ILE A 128 2.33 -4.35 -11.25
C ILE A 128 2.47 -5.49 -10.24
N THR A 129 3.70 -5.96 -10.02
CA THR A 129 3.98 -7.02 -9.03
C THR A 129 3.62 -6.54 -7.62
N GLY A 130 4.02 -5.32 -7.26
CA GLY A 130 3.67 -4.70 -5.98
C GLY A 130 2.17 -4.50 -5.79
N ILE A 131 1.44 -4.08 -6.82
CA ILE A 131 -0.04 -3.98 -6.79
C ILE A 131 -0.67 -5.35 -6.55
N ASN A 132 -0.16 -6.41 -7.18
CA ASN A 132 -0.66 -7.76 -6.98
C ASN A 132 -0.41 -8.26 -5.54
N THR A 133 0.77 -7.99 -4.99
CA THR A 133 1.08 -8.28 -3.58
C THR A 133 0.16 -7.51 -2.65
N LEU A 134 -0.02 -6.20 -2.90
CA LEU A 134 -0.91 -5.37 -2.10
C LEU A 134 -2.36 -5.84 -2.15
N ALA A 135 -2.85 -6.27 -3.33
CA ALA A 135 -4.17 -6.86 -3.46
C ALA A 135 -4.31 -8.13 -2.62
N SER A 136 -3.31 -9.02 -2.61
CA SER A 136 -3.32 -10.23 -1.79
C SER A 136 -3.38 -9.91 -0.29
N ILE A 137 -2.60 -8.92 0.16
CA ILE A 137 -2.60 -8.46 1.56
C ILE A 137 -3.98 -7.94 1.96
N PHE A 138 -4.59 -7.08 1.13
CA PHE A 138 -5.93 -6.57 1.41
C PHE A 138 -6.98 -7.68 1.43
N THR A 139 -6.98 -8.60 0.45
CA THR A 139 -7.88 -9.76 0.43
C THR A 139 -7.79 -10.55 1.74
N GLN A 140 -6.57 -10.90 2.17
CA GLN A 140 -6.37 -11.67 3.40
C GLN A 140 -6.84 -10.90 4.64
N ALA A 141 -6.59 -9.59 4.71
CA ALA A 141 -7.05 -8.74 5.81
C ALA A 141 -8.58 -8.66 5.88
N PHE A 142 -9.26 -8.45 4.75
CA PHE A 142 -10.72 -8.43 4.67
C PHE A 142 -11.34 -9.79 5.00
N GLU A 143 -10.80 -10.88 4.44
CA GLU A 143 -11.30 -12.22 4.74
C GLU A 143 -11.12 -12.59 6.21
N HIS A 144 -10.00 -12.22 6.82
CA HIS A 144 -9.78 -12.43 8.24
C HIS A 144 -10.82 -11.66 9.07
N TYR A 145 -11.03 -10.38 8.75
CA TYR A 145 -12.04 -9.55 9.41
C TYR A 145 -13.45 -10.16 9.34
N LEU A 146 -13.87 -10.61 8.15
CA LEU A 146 -15.17 -11.27 7.96
C LEU A 146 -15.30 -12.58 8.74
N LYS A 147 -14.21 -13.34 8.92
CA LYS A 147 -14.19 -14.60 9.68
C LYS A 147 -14.29 -14.37 11.20
N VAL A 148 -13.69 -13.30 11.71
CA VAL A 148 -13.68 -12.97 13.15
C VAL A 148 -15.06 -12.49 13.62
N ASN A 149 -15.92 -12.03 12.71
CA ASN A 149 -17.34 -11.70 12.95
C ASN A 149 -17.55 -10.76 14.14
N ASN A 150 -16.66 -9.77 14.31
CA ASN A 150 -16.77 -8.73 15.31
C ASN A 150 -17.10 -7.38 14.64
N PRO A 151 -18.40 -7.02 14.52
CA PRO A 151 -18.84 -5.88 13.70
C PRO A 151 -18.46 -4.51 14.28
N GLU A 152 -17.94 -4.44 15.51
CA GLU A 152 -17.46 -3.19 16.12
C GLU A 152 -15.98 -2.89 15.82
N GLU A 153 -15.28 -3.76 15.07
CA GLU A 153 -13.86 -3.56 14.76
C GLU A 153 -13.63 -3.06 13.34
N TYR A 154 -12.56 -2.29 13.16
CA TYR A 154 -12.06 -1.92 11.84
C TYR A 154 -11.21 -3.05 11.25
N VAL A 155 -11.08 -3.08 9.92
CA VAL A 155 -10.07 -3.93 9.28
C VAL A 155 -8.69 -3.39 9.66
N LYS A 156 -7.86 -4.24 10.24
CA LYS A 156 -6.54 -3.86 10.75
C LYS A 156 -5.43 -4.58 10.01
N ILE A 157 -4.41 -3.81 9.61
CA ILE A 157 -3.22 -4.34 8.93
C ILE A 157 -2.01 -4.09 9.82
N ARG A 158 -1.29 -5.16 10.17
CA ARG A 158 -0.06 -5.07 10.95
C ARG A 158 1.02 -4.29 10.18
N PRO A 159 1.86 -3.48 10.84
CA PRO A 159 3.00 -2.83 10.19
C PRO A 159 3.97 -3.85 9.60
N PHE A 160 4.44 -3.58 8.38
CA PHE A 160 5.37 -4.44 7.67
C PHE A 160 6.23 -3.66 6.69
N GLU A 161 7.34 -4.27 6.29
CA GLU A 161 8.11 -3.90 5.11
C GLU A 161 8.26 -5.14 4.22
N ILE A 162 8.17 -4.94 2.91
CA ILE A 162 8.46 -5.96 1.90
C ILE A 162 9.46 -5.34 0.93
N TYR A 163 10.54 -6.07 0.70
CA TYR A 163 11.48 -5.77 -0.38
C TYR A 163 11.52 -6.99 -1.29
N SER A 164 11.01 -6.86 -2.51
CA SER A 164 11.09 -7.94 -3.47
C SER A 164 12.48 -7.92 -4.12
N ASN A 165 13.16 -9.06 -4.07
CA ASN A 165 14.31 -9.35 -4.90
C ASN A 165 13.94 -10.41 -5.95
#